data_AF-A0A3D0NSK6-F1
#
_entry.id   AF-A0A3D0NSK6-F1
#
_cell.length_a   1.000
_cell.length_b   1.000
_cell.length_c   1.000
_cell.angle_alpha   90.00
_cell.angle_beta   90.00
_cell.angle_gamma   90.00
#
_symmetry.space_group_name_H-M   'P 1'
#
loop_
_entity.id
_entity.type
_entity.pdbx_description
1 polymer ?
#
loop_
_entity_poly.entity_id
_entity_poly.type
_entity_poly.pdbx_seq_one_letter_code
_entity_poly.pdbx_strand_id
1 'polypeptide(L)'
;MKKAIRIFLVLSLALSLSSAMVGCGSSSTAQNTASQSGNTSGQAASGESAPEQNSQSKDPEYTLGKIVSSGSCGSSVTYELDENGLLVISGSGDMGIYQGITDCPWHAQRENIKTVIIKNGVTSIGDGAFSGCTSLTAVTIPDSVTSIGDAAFYECTSLTAVTIPDSVTSIRESAFSGCTSLTAITIPDSVTSIGNGAFYECTGLTISGKSGSYAETYAKENGIPFAFHAFG
;
A
#
# COMPACT_ATOMS: atom_id res chain seq x y z
N MET A 1 -17.78 -20.34 -21.79
CA MET A 1 -17.51 -20.41 -20.33
C MET A 1 -16.76 -19.14 -19.94
N LYS A 2 -17.49 -18.12 -19.50
CA LYS A 2 -16.92 -16.83 -19.04
C LYS A 2 -16.68 -16.97 -17.53
N LYS A 3 -15.43 -17.05 -17.09
CA LYS A 3 -15.11 -16.92 -15.66
C LYS A 3 -15.26 -15.44 -15.31
N ALA A 4 -16.29 -15.13 -14.54
CA ALA A 4 -16.47 -13.82 -13.93
C ALA A 4 -15.29 -13.56 -12.98
N ILE A 5 -14.60 -12.45 -13.22
CA ILE A 5 -13.49 -11.94 -12.41
C ILE A 5 -14.05 -11.60 -11.02
N ARG A 6 -13.64 -12.36 -10.01
CA ARG A 6 -13.83 -12.00 -8.60
C ARG A 6 -12.68 -11.06 -8.23
N ILE A 7 -12.96 -9.75 -8.30
CA ILE A 7 -12.14 -8.74 -7.62
C ILE A 7 -12.18 -9.11 -6.13
N PHE A 8 -11.06 -9.60 -5.61
CA PHE A 8 -10.90 -9.83 -4.19
C PHE A 8 -10.86 -8.47 -3.51
N LEU A 9 -12.02 -8.07 -2.98
CA LEU A 9 -12.09 -7.13 -1.86
C LEU A 9 -11.18 -7.69 -0.76
N VAL A 10 -10.13 -6.96 -0.40
CA VAL A 10 -9.47 -7.15 0.90
C VAL A 10 -10.43 -6.60 1.95
N LEU A 11 -11.42 -7.41 2.32
CA LEU A 11 -12.31 -7.20 3.44
C LEU A 11 -12.00 -8.28 4.49
N SER A 12 -10.86 -8.19 5.16
CA SER A 12 -10.63 -9.00 6.37
C SER A 12 -11.33 -8.36 7.55
N LEU A 13 -12.65 -8.56 7.62
CA LEU A 13 -13.43 -8.38 8.84
C LEU A 13 -13.24 -9.62 9.71
N ALA A 14 -12.39 -9.55 10.74
CA ALA A 14 -12.27 -10.61 11.73
C ALA A 14 -13.21 -10.33 12.91
N LEU A 15 -14.41 -10.93 12.89
CA LEU A 15 -15.20 -11.22 14.09
C LEU A 15 -15.64 -12.69 14.05
N SER A 16 -15.12 -13.51 14.96
CA SER A 16 -15.95 -14.33 15.85
C SER A 16 -15.15 -14.85 17.03
N LEU A 17 -15.75 -14.73 18.22
CA LEU A 17 -15.30 -15.27 19.49
C LEU A 17 -15.54 -16.79 19.60
N SER A 18 -14.73 -17.42 20.45
CA SER A 18 -15.10 -18.40 21.49
C SER A 18 -14.64 -19.86 21.32
N SER A 19 -13.64 -20.18 22.15
CA SER A 19 -13.56 -21.29 23.12
C SER A 19 -13.57 -22.75 22.65
N ALA A 20 -12.43 -23.43 22.85
CA ALA A 20 -12.38 -24.64 23.66
C ALA A 20 -10.95 -24.85 24.20
N MET A 21 -10.90 -25.26 25.46
CA MET A 21 -9.70 -25.42 26.28
C MET A 21 -9.06 -26.81 26.15
N VAL A 22 -7.92 -26.96 26.84
CA VAL A 22 -7.31 -28.18 27.41
C VAL A 22 -6.04 -28.65 26.71
N GLY A 23 -4.92 -28.57 27.44
CA GLY A 23 -3.65 -29.20 27.09
C GLY A 23 -2.51 -28.79 28.01
N CYS A 24 -2.59 -29.19 29.29
CA CYS A 24 -1.53 -29.08 30.30
C CYS A 24 -0.26 -29.84 29.88
N GLY A 25 0.93 -29.33 30.24
CA GLY A 25 2.21 -30.03 30.06
C GLY A 25 3.40 -29.25 30.62
N SER A 26 3.68 -29.46 31.90
CA SER A 26 4.70 -28.80 32.73
C SER A 26 6.15 -29.22 32.43
N SER A 27 7.09 -28.30 32.72
CA SER A 27 8.50 -28.54 33.17
C SER A 27 9.45 -29.22 32.15
N SER A 28 10.77 -29.02 32.14
CA SER A 28 11.73 -28.62 33.16
C SER A 28 13.04 -28.12 32.53
N THR A 29 13.70 -27.26 33.28
CA THR A 29 15.11 -26.85 33.26
C THR A 29 16.12 -27.95 32.89
N ALA A 30 17.15 -27.62 32.11
CA ALA A 30 18.52 -28.10 32.34
C ALA A 30 19.55 -27.20 31.64
N GLN A 31 20.39 -26.57 32.46
CA GLN A 31 21.66 -25.97 32.06
C GLN A 31 22.63 -27.08 31.66
N ASN A 32 23.50 -26.85 30.66
CA ASN A 32 24.86 -27.38 30.74
C ASN A 32 25.87 -26.48 30.01
N THR A 33 26.89 -26.12 30.76
CA THR A 33 28.11 -25.41 30.39
C THR A 33 29.14 -26.38 29.81
N ALA A 34 29.82 -26.03 28.71
CA ALA A 34 31.19 -26.50 28.46
C ALA A 34 31.89 -25.63 27.40
N SER A 35 33.03 -25.08 27.82
CA SER A 35 34.04 -24.37 27.06
C SER A 35 35.03 -25.35 26.42
N GLN A 36 35.54 -25.04 25.22
CA GLN A 36 36.92 -25.22 24.70
C GLN A 36 36.88 -24.94 23.18
N SER A 37 37.52 -23.87 22.67
CA SER A 37 38.93 -23.76 22.28
C SER A 37 39.38 -24.83 21.27
N GLY A 38 39.55 -24.43 20.00
CA GLY A 38 40.09 -25.27 18.94
C GLY A 38 40.05 -24.58 17.57
N ASN A 39 41.14 -23.89 17.24
CA ASN A 39 41.44 -23.31 15.93
C ASN A 39 41.89 -24.41 14.94
N THR A 40 41.33 -24.47 13.72
CA THR A 40 42.10 -24.79 12.50
C THR A 40 41.36 -24.37 11.23
N SER A 41 42.09 -23.57 10.45
CA SER A 41 42.05 -23.32 9.00
C SER A 41 41.30 -24.29 8.07
N GLY A 42 40.54 -23.68 7.15
CA GLY A 42 40.65 -23.94 5.71
C GLY A 42 39.77 -25.04 5.12
N GLN A 43 38.68 -24.63 4.44
CA GLN A 43 38.40 -25.04 3.05
C GLN A 43 37.17 -24.29 2.52
N ALA A 44 37.36 -23.65 1.37
CA ALA A 44 36.31 -23.05 0.57
C ALA A 44 35.38 -24.15 0.04
N ALA A 45 34.09 -24.07 0.40
CA ALA A 45 33.03 -24.80 -0.26
C ALA A 45 32.29 -23.84 -1.19
N SER A 46 32.36 -24.18 -2.46
CA SER A 46 31.71 -23.56 -3.60
C SER A 46 30.18 -23.59 -3.50
N GLY A 47 29.57 -22.43 -3.75
CA GLY A 47 28.33 -22.29 -4.52
C GLY A 47 27.17 -23.21 -4.18
N GLU A 48 26.43 -22.89 -3.12
CA GLU A 48 25.01 -23.20 -3.06
C GLU A 48 24.25 -21.93 -3.49
N SER A 49 23.80 -21.92 -4.74
CA SER A 49 22.83 -20.95 -5.22
C SER A 49 21.57 -21.10 -4.38
N ALA A 50 21.24 -20.04 -3.64
CA ALA A 50 19.96 -19.91 -2.95
C ALA A 50 18.81 -20.20 -3.93
N PRO A 51 17.73 -20.87 -3.48
CA PRO A 51 16.61 -21.16 -4.35
C PRO A 51 16.03 -19.82 -4.83
N GLU A 52 15.99 -19.67 -6.15
CA GLU A 52 15.32 -18.59 -6.86
C GLU A 52 13.90 -18.48 -6.31
N GLN A 53 13.67 -17.50 -5.44
CA GLN A 53 12.35 -17.17 -4.93
C GLN A 53 11.52 -16.79 -6.15
N ASN A 54 10.63 -17.69 -6.54
CA ASN A 54 9.63 -17.50 -7.59
C ASN A 54 8.93 -16.15 -7.37
N SER A 55 9.38 -15.10 -8.07
CA SER A 55 8.80 -13.77 -8.02
C SER A 55 7.53 -13.74 -8.86
N GLN A 56 6.54 -14.52 -8.45
CA GLN A 56 5.21 -14.40 -9.01
C GLN A 56 4.66 -13.07 -8.51
N SER A 57 4.71 -12.04 -9.37
CA SER A 57 4.21 -10.70 -9.07
C SER A 57 2.80 -10.82 -8.50
N LYS A 58 2.62 -10.40 -7.25
CA LYS A 58 1.33 -10.36 -6.53
C LYS A 58 0.38 -9.28 -7.10
N ASP A 59 0.59 -8.90 -8.35
CA ASP A 59 -0.25 -7.93 -9.02
C ASP A 59 -1.63 -8.58 -9.24
N PRO A 60 -2.73 -7.90 -8.91
CA PRO A 60 -4.06 -8.43 -9.16
C PRO A 60 -4.24 -8.71 -10.66
N GLU A 61 -4.89 -9.83 -11.01
CA GLU A 61 -5.28 -10.06 -12.40
C GLU A 61 -6.30 -9.00 -12.85
N TYR A 62 -6.00 -8.31 -13.95
CA TYR A 62 -6.88 -7.37 -14.63
C TYR A 62 -6.89 -7.63 -16.13
N THR A 63 -7.86 -7.07 -16.84
CA THR A 63 -7.89 -7.08 -18.30
C THR A 63 -8.15 -5.67 -18.78
N LEU A 64 -7.24 -5.12 -19.58
CA LEU A 64 -7.41 -3.82 -20.21
C LEU A 64 -8.48 -3.91 -21.31
N GLY A 65 -9.39 -2.95 -21.31
CA GLY A 65 -10.25 -2.65 -22.45
C GLY A 65 -9.47 -1.96 -23.58
N LYS A 66 -10.19 -1.29 -24.48
CA LYS A 66 -9.55 -0.47 -25.49
C LYS A 66 -8.79 0.68 -24.83
N ILE A 67 -7.49 0.81 -25.13
CA ILE A 67 -6.67 1.92 -24.63
C ILE A 67 -7.14 3.23 -25.27
N VAL A 68 -7.44 4.21 -24.42
CA VAL A 68 -7.87 5.56 -24.81
C VAL A 68 -6.81 6.62 -24.56
N SER A 69 -5.87 6.36 -23.64
CA SER A 69 -4.68 7.19 -23.42
C SER A 69 -3.52 6.35 -22.90
N SER A 70 -2.30 6.72 -23.25
CA SER A 70 -1.08 6.08 -22.75
C SER A 70 0.10 7.02 -22.90
N GLY A 71 1.13 6.85 -22.08
CA GLY A 71 2.34 7.65 -22.18
C GLY A 71 3.28 7.44 -21.00
N SER A 72 4.19 8.39 -20.81
CA SER A 72 5.10 8.39 -19.66
C SER A 72 4.50 9.16 -18.49
N CYS A 73 4.76 8.69 -17.27
CA CYS A 73 4.43 9.35 -16.01
C CYS A 73 5.61 9.29 -15.02
N GLY A 74 6.83 9.30 -15.56
CA GLY A 74 8.11 9.23 -14.86
C GLY A 74 9.23 8.94 -15.86
N SER A 75 10.49 8.95 -15.43
CA SER A 75 11.64 8.70 -16.33
C SER A 75 11.65 7.28 -16.91
N SER A 76 11.13 6.31 -16.17
CA SER A 76 11.00 4.91 -16.59
C SER A 76 9.68 4.29 -16.13
N VAL A 77 8.68 5.16 -15.93
CA VAL A 77 7.32 4.78 -15.53
C VAL A 77 6.36 5.23 -16.62
N THR A 78 5.50 4.33 -17.07
CA THR A 78 4.50 4.53 -18.11
C THR A 78 3.11 4.27 -17.58
N TYR A 79 2.10 4.71 -18.32
CA TYR A 79 0.71 4.43 -18.03
C TYR A 79 -0.08 3.99 -19.26
N GLU A 80 -1.12 3.21 -19.01
CA GLU A 80 -2.17 2.87 -19.96
C GLU A 80 -3.53 3.11 -19.28
N LEU A 81 -4.39 3.88 -19.92
CA LEU A 81 -5.77 4.14 -19.50
C LEU A 81 -6.71 3.53 -20.53
N ASP A 82 -7.61 2.67 -20.08
CA ASP A 82 -8.64 2.08 -20.94
C ASP A 82 -9.97 2.85 -20.93
N GLU A 83 -10.85 2.49 -21.87
CA GLU A 83 -12.19 3.07 -22.03
C GLU A 83 -13.14 2.83 -20.85
N ASN A 84 -12.81 1.90 -19.94
CA ASN A 84 -13.63 1.58 -18.77
C ASN A 84 -13.24 2.39 -17.52
N GLY A 85 -12.12 3.11 -17.57
CA GLY A 85 -11.59 3.88 -16.45
C GLY A 85 -10.55 3.12 -15.62
N LEU A 86 -9.95 2.06 -16.16
CA LEU A 86 -8.81 1.39 -15.54
C LEU A 86 -7.51 2.07 -15.98
N LEU A 87 -6.84 2.71 -15.02
CA LEU A 87 -5.51 3.29 -15.18
C LEU A 87 -4.46 2.32 -14.62
N VAL A 88 -3.56 1.85 -15.47
CA VAL A 88 -2.45 0.98 -15.07
C VAL A 88 -1.14 1.76 -15.17
N ILE A 89 -0.41 1.84 -14.06
CA ILE A 89 0.92 2.44 -13.98
C ILE A 89 1.96 1.32 -13.91
N SER A 90 2.93 1.34 -14.83
CA SER A 90 3.94 0.29 -15.00
C SER A 90 5.34 0.86 -15.15
N GLY A 91 6.36 0.03 -14.96
CA GLY A 91 7.76 0.41 -15.15
C GLY A 91 8.56 0.33 -13.87
N SER A 92 9.66 1.08 -13.81
CA SER A 92 10.59 1.08 -12.68
C SER A 92 10.92 2.49 -12.24
N GLY A 93 10.95 2.72 -10.92
CA GLY A 93 11.33 3.98 -10.32
C GLY A 93 10.14 4.89 -9.98
N ASP A 94 10.43 6.19 -9.85
CA ASP A 94 9.49 7.16 -9.32
C ASP A 94 8.48 7.64 -10.36
N MET A 95 7.23 7.81 -9.92
CA MET A 95 6.25 8.58 -10.67
C MET A 95 6.65 10.07 -10.71
N GLY A 96 6.16 10.78 -11.72
CA GLY A 96 6.37 12.22 -11.87
C GLY A 96 5.72 13.04 -10.76
N ILE A 97 6.32 14.18 -10.46
CA ILE A 97 5.82 15.17 -9.51
C ILE A 97 4.99 16.22 -10.27
N TYR A 98 3.74 16.44 -9.85
CA TYR A 98 2.81 17.35 -10.53
C TYR A 98 2.41 18.48 -9.58
N GLN A 99 2.86 19.71 -9.88
CA GLN A 99 2.66 20.88 -9.03
C GLN A 99 1.26 21.51 -9.20
N GLY A 100 0.54 21.16 -10.28
CA GLY A 100 -0.85 21.53 -10.51
C GLY A 100 -1.71 20.33 -10.92
N ILE A 101 -3.02 20.42 -10.64
CA ILE A 101 -4.01 19.39 -11.01
C ILE A 101 -4.06 19.10 -12.52
N THR A 102 -3.55 20.01 -13.36
CA THR A 102 -3.54 19.93 -14.82
C THR A 102 -2.35 19.20 -15.42
N ASP A 103 -1.31 18.93 -14.63
CA ASP A 103 -0.01 18.51 -15.15
C ASP A 103 0.13 17.00 -15.26
N CYS A 104 -0.75 16.25 -14.57
CA CYS A 104 -0.73 14.80 -14.65
C CYS A 104 -1.15 14.34 -16.06
N PRO A 105 -0.52 13.30 -16.63
CA PRO A 105 -0.76 12.90 -18.02
C PRO A 105 -2.21 12.50 -18.35
N TRP A 106 -2.98 12.11 -17.33
CA TRP A 106 -4.37 11.69 -17.45
C TRP A 106 -5.38 12.75 -17.02
N HIS A 107 -4.97 14.01 -16.80
CA HIS A 107 -5.86 15.08 -16.33
C HIS A 107 -7.17 15.18 -17.12
N ALA A 108 -7.10 15.12 -18.46
CA ALA A 108 -8.27 15.22 -19.34
C ALA A 108 -9.29 14.08 -19.16
N GLN A 109 -8.90 12.99 -18.50
CA GLN A 109 -9.72 11.80 -18.24
C GLN A 109 -9.97 11.57 -16.75
N ARG A 110 -9.58 12.49 -15.86
CA ARG A 110 -9.62 12.29 -14.40
C ARG A 110 -11.01 11.90 -13.86
N GLU A 111 -12.07 12.44 -14.45
CA GLU A 111 -13.46 12.14 -14.05
C GLU A 111 -13.92 10.74 -14.51
N ASN A 112 -13.15 10.08 -15.38
CA ASN A 112 -13.43 8.73 -15.88
C ASN A 112 -12.57 7.66 -15.19
N ILE A 113 -11.54 8.03 -14.44
CA ILE A 113 -10.66 7.07 -13.75
C ILE A 113 -11.43 6.50 -12.54
N LYS A 114 -11.65 5.19 -12.55
CA LYS A 114 -12.39 4.46 -11.51
C LYS A 114 -11.50 3.56 -10.69
N THR A 115 -10.46 3.03 -11.32
CA THR A 115 -9.53 2.08 -10.70
C THR A 115 -8.11 2.41 -11.13
N VAL A 116 -7.21 2.45 -10.17
CA VAL A 116 -5.78 2.59 -10.40
C VAL A 116 -5.06 1.31 -9.97
N ILE A 117 -4.24 0.77 -10.85
CA ILE A 117 -3.32 -0.34 -10.54
C ILE A 117 -1.91 0.17 -10.73
N ILE A 118 -1.14 0.26 -9.65
CA ILE A 118 0.29 0.53 -9.70
C ILE A 118 1.00 -0.82 -9.64
N LYS A 119 1.81 -1.13 -10.66
CA LYS A 119 2.53 -2.41 -10.72
C LYS A 119 3.83 -2.36 -9.93
N ASN A 120 4.29 -3.54 -9.51
CA ASN A 120 5.61 -3.71 -8.92
C ASN A 120 6.71 -3.08 -9.80
N GLY A 121 7.69 -2.46 -9.15
CA GLY A 121 8.78 -1.72 -9.78
C GLY A 121 8.66 -0.20 -9.61
N VAL A 122 7.42 0.31 -9.48
CA VAL A 122 7.19 1.72 -9.13
C VAL A 122 7.54 1.94 -7.66
N THR A 123 8.37 2.95 -7.37
CA THR A 123 8.97 3.18 -6.04
C THR A 123 8.32 4.30 -5.24
N SER A 124 7.59 5.21 -5.90
CA SER A 124 6.87 6.30 -5.25
C SER A 124 5.65 6.72 -6.06
N ILE A 125 4.63 7.20 -5.34
CA ILE A 125 3.49 7.92 -5.93
C ILE A 125 3.80 9.40 -5.87
N GLY A 126 3.84 10.06 -7.03
CA GLY A 126 4.25 11.45 -7.11
C GLY A 126 3.19 12.46 -6.68
N ASP A 127 3.63 13.69 -6.42
CA ASP A 127 2.76 14.76 -5.94
C ASP A 127 1.63 15.03 -6.94
N GLY A 128 0.41 15.21 -6.44
CA GLY A 128 -0.77 15.50 -7.23
C GLY A 128 -1.21 14.41 -8.22
N ALA A 129 -0.57 13.23 -8.25
CA ALA A 129 -0.75 12.22 -9.29
C ALA A 129 -2.21 11.88 -9.61
N PHE A 130 -3.04 11.69 -8.59
CA PHE A 130 -4.45 11.35 -8.72
C PHE A 130 -5.37 12.44 -8.15
N SER A 131 -4.86 13.66 -7.95
CA SER A 131 -5.63 14.78 -7.42
C SER A 131 -6.87 15.07 -8.28
N GLY A 132 -8.04 15.11 -7.64
CA GLY A 132 -9.34 15.36 -8.26
C GLY A 132 -9.84 14.22 -9.15
N CYS A 133 -9.34 12.98 -9.00
CA CYS A 133 -9.94 11.81 -9.63
C CYS A 133 -11.24 11.44 -8.89
N THR A 134 -12.30 12.23 -9.04
CA THR A 134 -13.50 12.13 -8.20
C THR A 134 -14.27 10.82 -8.37
N SER A 135 -14.09 10.12 -9.50
CA SER A 135 -14.66 8.79 -9.78
C SER A 135 -13.80 7.62 -9.27
N LEU A 136 -12.61 7.88 -8.72
CA LEU A 136 -11.69 6.84 -8.27
C LEU A 136 -12.24 6.14 -7.03
N THR A 137 -12.49 4.84 -7.14
CA THR A 137 -13.07 4.01 -6.06
C THR A 137 -12.08 3.02 -5.48
N ALA A 138 -11.05 2.62 -6.24
CA ALA A 138 -10.10 1.60 -5.84
C ALA A 138 -8.69 1.89 -6.36
N VAL A 139 -7.70 1.69 -5.49
CA VAL A 139 -6.28 1.83 -5.80
C VAL A 139 -5.55 0.60 -5.30
N THR A 140 -4.72 0.00 -6.15
CA THR A 140 -3.75 -1.03 -5.75
C THR A 140 -2.36 -0.40 -5.67
N ILE A 141 -1.75 -0.43 -4.49
CA ILE A 141 -0.38 0.05 -4.23
C ILE A 141 0.51 -1.17 -3.93
N PRO A 142 1.58 -1.41 -4.69
CA PRO A 142 2.44 -2.58 -4.53
C PRO A 142 3.50 -2.36 -3.45
N ASP A 143 4.07 -3.45 -2.95
CA ASP A 143 5.13 -3.45 -1.91
C ASP A 143 6.46 -2.82 -2.38
N SER A 144 6.58 -2.43 -3.66
CA SER A 144 7.73 -1.64 -4.14
C SER A 144 7.62 -0.16 -3.81
N VAL A 145 6.42 0.35 -3.49
CA VAL A 145 6.20 1.78 -3.20
C VAL A 145 6.66 2.10 -1.78
N THR A 146 7.47 3.14 -1.65
CA THR A 146 8.08 3.56 -0.38
C THR A 146 7.56 4.91 0.13
N SER A 147 6.91 5.70 -0.72
CA SER A 147 6.38 7.02 -0.37
C SER A 147 5.15 7.40 -1.20
N ILE A 148 4.27 8.18 -0.57
CA ILE A 148 3.08 8.78 -1.19
C ILE A 148 3.21 10.30 -1.11
N GLY A 149 3.28 10.96 -2.27
CA GLY A 149 3.57 12.38 -2.43
C GLY A 149 2.48 13.35 -1.97
N ASP A 150 2.82 14.63 -2.04
CA ASP A 150 1.95 15.73 -1.61
C ASP A 150 0.68 15.76 -2.46
N ALA A 151 -0.49 15.85 -1.81
CA ALA A 151 -1.79 15.87 -2.49
C ALA A 151 -2.04 14.71 -3.49
N ALA A 152 -1.36 13.56 -3.35
CA ALA A 152 -1.38 12.46 -4.32
C ALA A 152 -2.80 11.95 -4.66
N PHE A 153 -3.71 11.92 -3.68
CA PHE A 153 -5.12 11.52 -3.80
C PHE A 153 -6.07 12.64 -3.31
N TYR A 154 -5.61 13.89 -3.34
CA TYR A 154 -6.43 15.04 -2.93
C TYR A 154 -7.78 15.05 -3.67
N GLU A 155 -8.89 15.26 -2.96
CA GLU A 155 -10.26 15.29 -3.51
C GLU A 155 -10.66 14.03 -4.33
N CYS A 156 -10.10 12.86 -4.03
CA CYS A 156 -10.63 11.57 -4.53
C CYS A 156 -11.90 11.19 -3.76
N THR A 157 -12.98 11.92 -3.98
CA THR A 157 -14.20 11.89 -3.15
C THR A 157 -14.93 10.54 -3.16
N SER A 158 -14.75 9.69 -4.19
CA SER A 158 -15.34 8.34 -4.25
C SER A 158 -14.45 7.24 -3.68
N LEU A 159 -13.23 7.54 -3.23
CA LEU A 159 -12.29 6.54 -2.75
C LEU A 159 -12.72 6.03 -1.37
N THR A 160 -13.07 4.75 -1.26
CA THR A 160 -13.69 4.21 -0.03
C THR A 160 -12.73 3.57 0.94
N ALA A 161 -11.65 2.98 0.43
CA ALA A 161 -10.64 2.27 1.21
C ALA A 161 -9.30 2.27 0.47
N VAL A 162 -8.21 2.31 1.24
CA VAL A 162 -6.83 2.18 0.74
C VAL A 162 -6.06 1.28 1.71
N THR A 163 -5.30 0.34 1.17
CA THR A 163 -4.31 -0.43 1.95
C THR A 163 -2.94 0.15 1.67
N ILE A 164 -2.27 0.64 2.71
CA ILE A 164 -0.89 1.12 2.63
C ILE A 164 0.05 -0.07 2.86
N PRO A 165 0.92 -0.42 1.89
CA PRO A 165 1.82 -1.57 2.06
C PRO A 165 2.94 -1.27 3.06
N ASP A 166 3.48 -2.33 3.69
CA ASP A 166 4.52 -2.27 4.74
C ASP A 166 5.85 -1.66 4.27
N SER A 167 6.01 -1.46 2.96
CA SER A 167 7.15 -0.77 2.36
C SER A 167 7.06 0.75 2.46
N VAL A 168 5.86 1.32 2.67
CA VAL A 168 5.67 2.76 2.74
C VAL A 168 6.22 3.30 4.05
N THR A 169 7.05 4.34 3.94
CA THR A 169 7.69 5.02 5.07
C THR A 169 7.16 6.42 5.31
N SER A 170 6.57 7.05 4.28
CA SER A 170 6.05 8.42 4.34
C SER A 170 4.75 8.60 3.54
N ILE A 171 3.81 9.31 4.16
CA ILE A 171 2.57 9.82 3.56
C ILE A 171 2.64 11.34 3.67
N ARG A 172 2.70 12.08 2.57
CA ARG A 172 3.00 13.52 2.63
C ARG A 172 1.77 14.42 2.83
N GLU A 173 1.98 15.73 2.73
CA GLU A 173 1.00 16.77 3.05
C GLU A 173 -0.25 16.61 2.18
N SER A 174 -1.43 16.70 2.81
CA SER A 174 -2.72 16.60 2.11
C SER A 174 -2.91 15.36 1.23
N ALA A 175 -2.12 14.30 1.38
CA ALA A 175 -2.08 13.16 0.46
C ALA A 175 -3.45 12.52 0.19
N PHE A 176 -4.36 12.48 1.17
CA PHE A 176 -5.73 12.00 1.05
C PHE A 176 -6.75 13.06 1.48
N SER A 177 -6.37 14.34 1.56
CA SER A 177 -7.28 15.41 1.98
C SER A 177 -8.49 15.50 1.04
N GLY A 178 -9.68 15.67 1.61
CA GLY A 178 -10.94 15.72 0.86
C GLY A 178 -11.45 14.35 0.34
N CYS A 179 -10.83 13.23 0.72
CA CYS A 179 -11.37 11.89 0.43
C CYS A 179 -12.59 11.58 1.31
N THR A 180 -13.72 12.23 1.06
CA THR A 180 -14.91 12.21 1.93
C THR A 180 -15.57 10.84 2.06
N SER A 181 -15.42 9.94 1.09
CA SER A 181 -15.92 8.56 1.18
C SER A 181 -14.93 7.58 1.83
N LEU A 182 -13.72 8.01 2.18
CA LEU A 182 -12.70 7.14 2.76
C LEU A 182 -13.07 6.85 4.21
N THR A 183 -13.46 5.60 4.48
CA THR A 183 -13.96 5.18 5.81
C THR A 183 -12.93 4.40 6.61
N ALA A 184 -11.99 3.74 5.94
CA ALA A 184 -10.97 2.95 6.60
C ALA A 184 -9.64 3.05 5.84
N ILE A 185 -8.57 3.21 6.60
CA ILE A 185 -7.20 3.07 6.12
C ILE A 185 -6.36 2.32 7.15
N THR A 186 -5.63 1.32 6.69
CA THR A 186 -4.62 0.64 7.52
C THR A 186 -3.26 1.23 7.22
N ILE A 187 -2.62 1.79 8.24
CA ILE A 187 -1.29 2.39 8.15
C ILE A 187 -0.31 1.49 8.91
N PRO A 188 0.71 0.93 8.23
CA PRO A 188 1.67 0.02 8.84
C PRO A 188 2.70 0.74 9.70
N ASP A 189 3.37 -0.02 10.57
CA ASP A 189 4.42 0.48 11.48
C ASP A 189 5.63 1.09 10.79
N SER A 190 5.85 0.72 9.52
CA SER A 190 6.91 1.26 8.67
C SER A 190 6.75 2.76 8.41
N VAL A 191 5.52 3.29 8.50
CA VAL A 191 5.25 4.71 8.32
C VAL A 191 5.77 5.48 9.52
N THR A 192 6.77 6.32 9.27
CA THR A 192 7.43 7.15 10.30
C THR A 192 7.16 8.64 10.11
N SER A 193 6.42 9.01 9.06
CA SER A 193 6.03 10.39 8.78
C SER A 193 4.66 10.44 8.09
N ILE A 194 3.77 11.28 8.62
CA ILE A 194 2.46 11.61 8.04
C ILE A 194 2.36 13.14 8.00
N GLY A 195 2.17 13.70 6.80
CA GLY A 195 2.17 15.13 6.55
C GLY A 195 0.97 15.86 7.16
N ASN A 196 1.10 17.19 7.26
CA ASN A 196 0.01 18.04 7.73
C ASN A 196 -1.24 17.85 6.85
N GLY A 197 -2.41 17.74 7.47
CA GLY A 197 -3.67 17.60 6.75
C GLY A 197 -3.76 16.38 5.82
N ALA A 198 -2.88 15.37 5.93
CA ALA A 198 -2.88 14.19 5.07
C ALA A 198 -4.26 13.53 4.96
N PHE A 199 -5.09 13.61 6.01
CA PHE A 199 -6.47 13.12 6.04
C PHE A 199 -7.49 14.22 6.41
N TYR A 200 -7.18 15.49 6.11
CA TYR A 200 -8.11 16.59 6.33
C TYR A 200 -9.40 16.37 5.53
N GLU A 201 -10.55 16.75 6.10
CA GLU A 201 -11.89 16.53 5.52
C GLU A 201 -12.27 15.06 5.19
N CYS A 202 -11.51 14.08 5.67
CA CYS A 202 -11.91 12.67 5.64
C CYS A 202 -12.89 12.36 6.80
N THR A 203 -14.10 12.93 6.73
CA THR A 203 -15.04 13.01 7.87
C THR A 203 -15.54 11.66 8.41
N GLY A 204 -15.50 10.59 7.60
CA GLY A 204 -15.90 9.24 8.00
C GLY A 204 -14.75 8.30 8.36
N LEU A 205 -13.50 8.80 8.39
CA LEU A 205 -12.31 7.97 8.46
C LEU A 205 -12.08 7.36 9.85
N THR A 206 -11.75 6.07 9.87
CA THR A 206 -11.03 5.41 10.97
C THR A 206 -9.66 4.98 10.49
N ILE A 207 -8.61 5.37 11.20
CA ILE A 207 -7.24 4.88 10.98
C ILE A 207 -7.07 3.60 11.78
N SER A 208 -6.50 2.55 11.18
CA SER A 208 -6.09 1.36 11.91
C SER A 208 -4.58 1.13 11.82
N GLY A 209 -3.99 0.68 12.92
CA GLY A 209 -2.55 0.36 12.99
C GLY A 209 -2.18 -0.28 14.32
N LYS A 210 -0.89 -0.52 14.55
CA LYS A 210 -0.43 -1.05 15.83
C LYS A 210 -0.46 0.01 16.92
N SER A 211 -0.60 -0.44 18.17
CA SER A 211 -0.38 0.42 19.33
C SER A 211 1.07 0.91 19.40
N GLY A 212 1.25 2.19 19.72
CA GLY A 212 2.52 2.90 19.77
C GLY A 212 3.05 3.35 18.41
N SER A 213 2.32 3.08 17.31
CA SER A 213 2.74 3.48 15.95
C SER A 213 2.63 4.99 15.74
N TYR A 214 3.33 5.49 14.71
CA TYR A 214 3.18 6.88 14.27
C TYR A 214 1.74 7.18 13.85
N ALA A 215 1.05 6.20 13.25
CA ALA A 215 -0.36 6.30 12.88
C ALA A 215 -1.27 6.55 14.09
N GLU A 216 -1.02 5.89 15.22
CA GLU A 216 -1.79 6.11 16.45
C GLU A 216 -1.60 7.54 16.98
N THR A 217 -0.35 8.02 17.01
CA THR A 217 -0.04 9.39 17.43
C THR A 217 -0.72 10.42 16.53
N TYR A 218 -0.57 10.27 15.22
CA TYR A 218 -1.19 11.16 14.24
C TYR A 218 -2.72 11.20 14.36
N ALA A 219 -3.35 10.04 14.51
CA ALA A 219 -4.80 9.95 14.65
C ALA A 219 -5.29 10.71 15.90
N LYS A 220 -4.59 10.56 17.04
CA LYS A 220 -4.90 11.28 18.28
C LYS A 220 -4.77 12.79 18.13
N GLU A 221 -3.67 13.26 17.53
CA GLU A 221 -3.39 14.69 17.35
C GLU A 221 -4.41 15.39 16.44
N ASN A 222 -4.97 14.66 15.47
CA ASN A 222 -5.93 15.19 14.51
C ASN A 222 -7.39 14.83 14.83
N GLY A 223 -7.66 14.20 15.97
CA GLY A 223 -9.02 13.82 16.38
C GLY A 223 -9.68 12.77 15.48
N ILE A 224 -8.88 11.93 14.81
CA ILE A 224 -9.36 10.86 13.92
C ILE A 224 -9.54 9.58 14.75
N PRO A 225 -10.68 8.86 14.65
CA PRO A 225 -10.87 7.57 15.28
C PRO A 225 -9.73 6.58 14.95
N PHE A 226 -9.25 5.86 15.96
CA PHE A 226 -8.18 4.86 15.82
C PHE A 226 -8.66 3.47 16.25
N ALA A 227 -8.37 2.46 15.41
CA ALA A 227 -8.64 1.06 15.69
C ALA A 227 -7.33 0.25 15.75
N PHE A 228 -7.18 -0.58 16.80
CA PHE A 228 -6.02 -1.45 16.89
C PHE A 228 -6.09 -2.57 15.85
N HIS A 229 -5.06 -2.69 15.03
CA HIS A 229 -4.86 -3.81 14.14
C HIS A 229 -3.75 -4.70 14.71
N ALA A 230 -4.11 -5.91 15.14
CA ALA A 230 -3.13 -6.90 15.57
C ALA A 230 -2.55 -7.57 14.32
N PHE A 231 -1.32 -7.21 13.95
CA PHE A 231 -0.54 -8.03 13.03
C PHE A 231 -0.19 -9.32 13.80
N GLY A 232 -0.83 -10.42 13.41
CA GLY A 232 -0.59 -11.77 13.94
C GLY A 232 0.40 -12.53 13.09
#